data_AF-A0A0P1GXY5-F1
#
_entry.id   AF-A0A0P1GXY5-F1
#
_cell.length_a   1.000
_cell.length_b   1.000
_cell.length_c   1.000
_cell.angle_alpha   90.00
_cell.angle_beta   90.00
_cell.angle_gamma   90.00
#
_symmetry.space_group_name_H-M   'P 1'
#
loop_
_entity.id
_entity.type
_entity.pdbx_description
1 polymer ?
#
loop_
_entity_poly.entity_id
_entity_poly.type
_entity_poly.pdbx_seq_one_letter_code
_entity_poly.pdbx_strand_id
1 'polypeptide(L)' 'MARLVKYLVYLIVLGAIGLVGYAYVGPWFGADFSAPTAEMRKPLVLNAD' A
#
# COMPACT_ATOMS: atom_id res chain seq x y z
N MET A 1 -17.28 19.33 -25.11
CA MET A 1 -16.06 18.64 -24.64
C MET A 1 -15.80 18.80 -23.14
N ALA A 2 -15.84 20.00 -22.55
CA ALA A 2 -15.56 20.20 -21.11
C ALA A 2 -16.45 19.38 -20.14
N ARG A 3 -17.71 19.12 -20.52
CA ARG A 3 -18.63 18.29 -19.71
C ARG A 3 -18.17 16.83 -19.61
N LEU A 4 -17.65 16.26 -20.69
CA LEU A 4 -17.15 14.88 -20.70
C LEU A 4 -15.87 14.74 -19.86
N VAL A 5 -14.98 15.72 -19.98
CA VAL A 5 -13.74 15.79 -19.18
C VAL A 5 -14.05 15.86 -17.68
N LYS A 6 -15.09 16.61 -17.27
CA LYS A 6 -15.54 16.65 -15.87
C LYS A 6 -15.89 15.26 -15.33
N TYR A 7 -16.58 14.43 -16.12
CA TYR A 7 -16.91 13.07 -15.72
C TYR A 7 -15.69 12.15 -15.67
N LEU A 8 -14.72 12.33 -16.57
CA LEU A 8 -13.46 11.58 -16.52
C LEU A 8 -12.69 11.89 -15.23
N VAL A 9 -12.65 13.16 -14.81
CA VAL A 9 -12.03 13.54 -13.53
C VAL A 9 -12.74 12.86 -12.35
N TYR A 10 -14.07 12.84 -12.32
CA TYR A 10 -14.80 12.12 -11.28
C TYR A 10 -14.51 10.62 -11.28
N LEU A 11 -14.42 9.98 -12.45
CA LEU A 11 -14.07 8.57 -12.54
C LEU A 11 -12.65 8.28 -12.06
N ILE A 12 -11.68 9.14 -12.37
CA ILE A 12 -10.30 9.02 -11.88
C ILE A 12 -10.29 9.10 -10.35
N VAL A 13 -10.98 10.08 -9.78
CA VAL A 13 -11.08 10.23 -8.32
C VAL A 13 -11.76 9.01 -7.69
N LEU A 14 -12.86 8.53 -8.27
CA LEU A 14 -13.56 7.34 -7.80
C LEU A 14 -12.66 6.10 -7.85
N GLY A 15 -11.89 5.93 -8.94
CA GLY A 15 -10.93 4.85 -9.08
C GLY A 15 -9.80 4.93 -8.06
N ALA A 16 -9.28 6.13 -7.80
CA ALA A 16 -8.27 6.35 -6.76
C ALA A 16 -8.81 5.99 -5.37
N ILE A 17 -10.03 6.41 -5.03
CA ILE A 17 -10.68 6.04 -3.77
C ILE A 17 -10.88 4.52 -3.68
N GLY A 18 -11.30 3.87 -4.76
CA GLY A 18 -11.45 2.41 -4.81
C GLY A 18 -10.13 1.67 -4.57
N LEU A 19 -9.04 2.14 -5.18
CA LEU A 19 -7.68 1.60 -4.95
C LEU A 19 -7.24 1.77 -3.49
N VAL A 20 -7.44 2.96 -2.92
CA VAL A 20 -7.12 3.21 -1.51
C VAL A 20 -7.95 2.30 -0.61
N GLY A 21 -9.27 2.22 -0.82
CA GLY A 21 -10.15 1.33 -0.08
C GLY A 21 -9.68 -0.11 -0.13
N TYR A 22 -9.36 -0.61 -1.33
CA TYR A 22 -8.83 -1.95 -1.53
C TYR A 22 -7.49 -2.19 -0.84
N ALA A 23 -6.60 -1.20 -0.75
CA ALA A 23 -5.36 -1.35 0.02
C ALA A 23 -5.61 -1.56 1.52
N TYR A 24 -6.69 -0.97 2.07
CA TYR A 24 -7.06 -1.14 3.48
C TYR A 24 -7.83 -2.44 3.76
N VAL A 25 -8.77 -2.83 2.89
CA VAL A 25 -9.56 -4.07 3.07
C VAL A 25 -8.94 -5.29 2.39
N GLY A 26 -7.90 -5.09 1.59
CA GLY A 26 -7.19 -6.11 0.82
C GLY A 26 -6.76 -7.32 1.63
N PRO A 27 -6.27 -7.17 2.88
CA PRO A 27 -5.95 -8.32 3.73
C PRO A 27 -7.13 -9.26 3.99
N TRP A 28 -8.38 -8.76 4.03
CA TRP A 28 -9.58 -9.60 4.16
C TRP A 28 -9.91 -10.39 2.89
N PHE A 29 -9.39 -9.97 1.74
CA PHE A 29 -9.53 -10.64 0.44
C PHE A 29 -8.28 -11.45 0.07
N GLY A 30 -7.33 -11.62 0.98
CA GLY A 30 -6.10 -12.39 0.77
C GLY A 30 -4.99 -11.64 0.02
N ALA A 31 -5.11 -10.32 -0.15
CA ALA A 31 -4.04 -9.47 -0.66
C ALA A 31 -3.23 -8.89 0.50
N ASP A 32 -1.96 -9.27 0.61
CA ASP A 32 -1.03 -8.73 1.60
C ASP A 32 -0.04 -7.78 0.90
N PHE A 33 -0.09 -6.51 1.29
CA PHE A 33 0.79 -5.45 0.78
C PHE A 33 1.87 -5.05 1.79
N SER A 34 2.01 -5.79 2.90
CA SER A 34 3.03 -5.53 3.91
C SER A 34 4.42 -5.88 3.39
N ALA A 35 5.43 -5.15 3.87
CA ALA A 35 6.81 -5.46 3.55
C ALA A 35 7.22 -6.80 4.21
N PRO A 36 7.93 -7.69 3.50
CA PRO A 36 8.46 -8.91 4.09
C PRO A 36 9.31 -8.57 5.31
N THR A 37 8.86 -8.99 6.49
CA THR A 37 9.58 -8.74 7.72
C THR A 37 10.57 -9.86 7.94
N ALA A 38 11.84 -9.62 7.60
CA ALA A 38 12.93 -10.54 7.89
C ALA A 38 13.64 -10.11 9.18
N GLU A 39 13.80 -11.03 10.14
CA GLU A 39 14.64 -10.78 11.29
C GLU A 39 16.11 -10.67 10.85
N MET A 40 16.65 -9.45 10.87
CA MET A 40 18.06 -9.21 10.66
C MET A 40 18.80 -9.35 11.99
N ARG A 41 19.45 -10.50 12.20
CA ARG A 41 20.32 -10.74 13.35
C ARG A 41 21.79 -10.54 12.94
N LYS A 42 22.47 -9.56 13.53
CA LYS A 42 23.93 -9.43 13.44
C LYS A 42 24.55 -9.88 14.76
N PRO A 43 25.50 -10.83 14.74
CA PRO A 43 26.27 -11.16 15.93
C PRO A 43 27.09 -9.93 16.36
N LEU A 44 26.95 -9.55 17.62
CA LEU A 44 27.78 -8.52 18.26
C LEU A 44 28.97 -9.21 18.93
N VAL A 45 30.18 -8.78 18.60
CA VAL A 45 31.38 -9.17 19.35
C VAL A 45 31.46 -8.23 20.56
N LEU A 46 31.20 -8.75 21.75
CA LEU A 46 31.38 -8.00 23.00
C LEU A 46 32.84 -8.14 23.43
N ASN A 47 33.62 -7.06 23.35
CA ASN A 47 34.92 -6.99 24.01
C ASN A 47 34.69 -6.56 25.46
N ALA A 48 34.80 -7.51 26.38
CA ALA A 48 34.81 -7.26 27.82
C ALA A 48 36.26 -7.37 28.29
N ASP A 49 37.01 -6.27 28.13
CA ASP A 49 38.29 -6.05 28.80
C ASP A 49 38.06 -5.59 30.25
#